data_AF-A0A5C1Q7Y2-F1
#
_entry.id   AF-A0A5C1Q7Y2-F1
#
_cell.length_a   1.000
_cell.length_b   1.000
_cell.length_c   1.000
_cell.angle_alpha   90.00
_cell.angle_beta   90.00
_cell.angle_gamma   90.00
#
_symmetry.space_group_name_H-M   'P 1'
#
loop_
_entity.id
_entity.type
_entity.pdbx_description
1 polymer ?
#
loop_
_entity_poly.entity_id
_entity_poly.type
_entity_poly.pdbx_seq_one_letter_code
_entity_poly.pdbx_strand_id
1 'polypeptide(L)'
;MDKNLSKRFGLYIGIIVFIIFLTDIIVIYNDKGTLKNHYYYFTLLFISLIMVISSRFKIGKYIQVFSLISTTIVSFFLDQSSGYGIGQVIIIVLLSQKYGFFKKNMLIKVILSVLTFISIVVITVLFKKEILFNILPPILFLIVFGASFIIIKYEEIQVYLKKEQLLKEEIFKLKHKIKEINEFVDPVESGLSQTELLVLESLCKYKETNQDLATRLVKSEHTIKSHIKNILNKIGAENRYQLIDLCKGYFTTE
;
A
#
# COMPACT_ATOMS: atom_id res chain seq x y z
N MET A 1 -0.94 7.66 12.73
CA MET A 1 -2.37 7.67 13.11
C MET A 1 -2.60 6.51 14.06
N ASP A 2 -3.19 6.76 15.23
CA ASP A 2 -3.30 5.81 16.34
C ASP A 2 -4.15 4.59 15.94
N LYS A 3 -3.70 3.34 16.23
CA LYS A 3 -4.49 2.11 16.00
C LYS A 3 -5.87 2.17 16.67
N ASN A 4 -6.01 3.04 17.67
CA ASN A 4 -7.27 3.32 18.33
C ASN A 4 -8.28 4.05 17.43
N LEU A 5 -7.83 4.86 16.46
CA LEU A 5 -8.71 5.64 15.59
C LEU A 5 -9.50 4.72 14.65
N SER A 6 -8.82 3.74 14.03
CA SER A 6 -9.48 2.74 13.17
C SER A 6 -10.43 1.83 13.96
N LYS A 7 -10.09 1.45 15.20
CA LYS A 7 -11.02 0.73 16.08
C LYS A 7 -12.28 1.54 16.38
N ARG A 8 -12.17 2.86 16.53
CA ARG A 8 -13.30 3.75 16.87
C ARG A 8 -14.08 4.29 15.68
N PHE A 9 -13.69 3.99 14.45
CA PHE A 9 -14.38 4.57 13.28
C PHE A 9 -15.86 4.17 13.15
N GLY A 10 -16.28 3.01 13.64
CA GLY A 10 -17.71 2.68 13.72
C GLY A 10 -18.48 3.56 14.72
N LEU A 11 -17.82 4.02 15.79
CA LEU A 11 -18.39 4.96 16.76
C LEU A 11 -18.53 6.36 16.14
N TYR A 12 -17.51 6.84 15.42
CA TYR A 12 -17.55 8.15 14.77
C TYR A 12 -18.68 8.24 13.74
N ILE A 13 -18.83 7.24 12.88
CA ILE A 13 -19.97 7.17 11.96
C ILE A 13 -21.29 7.09 12.73
N GLY A 14 -21.33 6.29 13.79
CA GLY A 14 -22.41 6.24 14.78
C GLY A 14 -22.91 7.63 15.16
N ILE A 15 -21.99 8.41 15.72
CA ILE A 15 -22.24 9.76 16.25
C ILE A 15 -22.64 10.72 15.14
N ILE A 16 -21.95 10.70 13.99
CA ILE A 16 -22.26 11.59 12.85
C ILE A 16 -23.70 11.35 12.36
N VAL A 17 -24.06 10.09 12.12
CA VAL A 17 -25.40 9.73 11.65
C VAL A 17 -26.46 10.10 12.69
N PHE A 18 -26.18 9.89 13.98
CA PHE A 18 -27.06 10.31 15.06
C PHE A 18 -27.28 11.83 15.08
N ILE A 19 -26.21 12.63 14.96
CA ILE A 19 -26.29 14.10 14.92
C ILE A 19 -27.09 14.58 13.71
N ILE A 20 -26.90 13.98 12.53
CA ILE A 20 -27.66 14.33 11.32
C ILE A 20 -29.15 14.14 11.55
N PHE A 21 -29.57 12.96 12.01
CA PHE A 21 -30.99 12.69 12.28
C PHE A 21 -31.57 13.55 13.40
N LEU A 22 -30.77 13.86 14.43
CA LEU A 22 -31.20 14.78 15.48
C LEU A 22 -31.47 16.18 14.91
N THR A 23 -30.60 16.64 14.01
CA THR A 23 -30.73 17.95 13.36
C THR A 23 -31.97 18.01 12.48
N ASP A 24 -32.24 16.95 11.69
CA ASP A 24 -33.47 16.84 10.89
C ASP A 24 -34.73 16.92 11.75
N ILE A 25 -34.77 16.22 12.89
CA ILE A 25 -35.90 16.29 13.81
C ILE A 25 -36.13 17.72 14.31
N ILE A 26 -35.07 18.44 14.66
CA ILE A 26 -35.14 19.83 15.12
C ILE A 26 -35.68 20.74 14.01
N VAL A 27 -35.18 20.61 12.78
CA VAL A 27 -35.63 21.41 11.64
C VAL A 27 -37.12 21.20 11.38
N ILE A 28 -37.58 19.96 11.41
CA ILE A 28 -38.98 19.62 11.14
C ILE A 28 -39.90 20.06 12.27
N TYR A 29 -39.43 19.95 13.52
CA TYR A 29 -40.16 20.48 14.67
C TYR A 29 -40.34 22.00 14.55
N ASN A 30 -39.29 22.73 14.15
CA ASN A 30 -39.35 24.17 13.96
C ASN A 30 -40.27 24.58 12.80
N ASP A 31 -40.29 23.81 11.71
CA ASP A 31 -41.11 24.09 10.53
C ASP A 31 -42.61 23.82 10.78
N LYS A 32 -42.95 22.69 11.41
CA LYS A 32 -44.35 22.22 11.52
C LYS A 32 -44.98 22.44 12.89
N GLY A 33 -44.20 22.88 13.89
CA GLY A 33 -44.64 23.13 15.27
C GLY A 33 -45.12 21.90 16.04
N THR A 34 -45.24 20.72 15.41
CA THR A 34 -45.66 19.47 16.05
C THR A 34 -45.00 18.25 15.39
N LEU A 35 -44.73 17.21 16.20
CA LEU A 35 -44.21 15.90 15.73
C LEU A 35 -45.31 14.84 15.58
N LYS A 36 -46.58 15.24 15.66
CA LYS A 36 -47.69 14.34 16.06
C LYS A 36 -47.99 13.18 15.10
N ASN A 37 -47.38 13.15 13.91
CA ASN A 37 -47.52 12.05 12.94
C ASN A 37 -46.16 11.56 12.39
N HIS A 38 -45.06 11.76 13.11
CA HIS A 38 -43.72 11.46 12.59
C HIS A 38 -42.96 10.41 13.41
N TYR A 39 -43.63 9.30 13.73
CA TYR A 39 -43.07 8.13 14.44
C TYR A 39 -41.82 7.53 13.76
N TYR A 40 -41.69 7.75 12.46
CA TYR A 40 -40.55 7.26 11.68
C TYR A 40 -39.24 7.98 12.02
N TYR A 41 -39.24 9.27 12.36
CA TYR A 41 -38.01 9.94 12.80
C TYR A 41 -37.51 9.41 14.14
N PHE A 42 -38.44 9.07 15.05
CA PHE A 42 -38.08 8.38 16.29
C PHE A 42 -37.48 7.00 16.00
N THR A 43 -37.97 6.30 14.98
CA THR A 43 -37.41 5.02 14.55
C THR A 43 -35.99 5.20 13.99
N LEU A 44 -35.74 6.22 13.16
CA LEU A 44 -34.42 6.55 12.64
C LEU A 44 -33.44 6.95 13.76
N LEU A 45 -33.90 7.73 14.74
CA LEU A 45 -33.09 8.11 15.91
C LEU A 45 -32.77 6.89 16.79
N PHE A 46 -33.74 5.99 16.97
CA PHE A 46 -33.52 4.75 17.70
C PHE A 46 -32.50 3.85 17.00
N ILE A 47 -32.60 3.69 15.67
CA ILE A 47 -31.65 2.89 14.90
C ILE A 47 -30.24 3.50 14.93
N SER A 48 -30.12 4.83 14.85
CA SER A 48 -28.81 5.49 14.97
C SER A 48 -28.20 5.37 16.38
N LEU A 49 -29.03 5.37 17.43
CA LEU A 49 -28.59 5.07 18.79
C LEU A 49 -28.06 3.62 18.93
N ILE A 50 -28.78 2.65 18.36
CA ILE A 50 -28.30 1.25 18.28
C ILE A 50 -26.93 1.20 17.58
N MET A 51 -26.72 2.01 16.54
CA MET A 51 -25.45 2.08 15.83
C MET A 51 -24.30 2.59 16.72
N VAL A 52 -24.55 3.60 17.56
CA VAL A 52 -23.58 4.12 18.53
C VAL A 52 -23.26 3.07 19.60
N ILE A 53 -24.29 2.44 20.18
CA ILE A 53 -24.12 1.46 21.26
C ILE A 53 -23.40 0.20 20.74
N SER A 54 -23.79 -0.29 19.57
CA SER A 54 -23.21 -1.48 18.95
C SER A 54 -21.71 -1.33 18.67
N SER A 55 -21.18 -0.11 18.54
CA SER A 55 -19.75 0.13 18.28
C SER A 55 -18.82 -0.43 19.38
N ARG A 56 -19.36 -0.74 20.57
CA ARG A 56 -18.61 -1.31 21.70
C ARG A 56 -18.44 -2.84 21.60
N PHE A 57 -19.24 -3.52 20.80
CA PHE A 57 -19.30 -4.99 20.77
C PHE A 57 -18.62 -5.58 19.52
N LYS A 58 -18.02 -6.77 19.65
CA LYS A 58 -17.41 -7.49 18.51
C LYS A 58 -18.42 -7.84 17.41
N ILE A 59 -19.64 -8.24 17.80
CA ILE A 59 -20.73 -8.52 16.87
C ILE A 59 -21.35 -7.23 16.30
N GLY A 60 -21.04 -6.09 16.95
CA GLY A 60 -21.54 -4.78 16.60
C GLY A 60 -21.28 -4.37 15.16
N LYS A 61 -20.18 -4.84 14.57
CA LYS A 61 -19.87 -4.59 13.15
C LYS A 61 -20.98 -5.03 12.18
N TYR A 62 -21.66 -6.15 12.47
CA TYR A 62 -22.76 -6.64 11.65
C TYR A 62 -24.03 -5.85 11.92
N ILE A 63 -24.29 -5.58 13.20
CA ILE A 63 -25.44 -4.79 13.64
C ILE A 63 -25.40 -3.39 13.01
N GLN A 64 -24.23 -2.75 12.97
CA GLN A 64 -24.06 -1.41 12.38
C GLN A 64 -24.32 -1.37 10.88
N VAL A 65 -23.82 -2.37 10.13
CA VAL A 65 -24.08 -2.43 8.69
C VAL A 65 -25.55 -2.73 8.40
N PHE A 66 -26.13 -3.67 9.14
CA PHE A 66 -27.54 -4.01 8.99
C PHE A 66 -28.48 -2.87 9.40
N SER A 67 -28.14 -2.15 10.48
CA SER A 67 -28.90 -1.00 10.95
C SER A 67 -28.90 0.10 9.89
N LEU A 68 -27.76 0.37 9.26
CA LEU A 68 -27.68 1.36 8.18
C LEU A 68 -28.44 0.93 6.94
N ILE A 69 -28.39 -0.36 6.56
CA ILE A 69 -29.20 -0.86 5.44
C ILE A 69 -30.69 -0.63 5.74
N SER A 70 -31.11 -0.91 6.97
CA SER A 70 -32.49 -0.71 7.41
C SER A 70 -32.89 0.77 7.38
N THR A 71 -32.05 1.67 7.90
CA THR A 71 -32.32 3.12 7.81
C THR A 71 -32.37 3.59 6.38
N THR A 72 -31.52 3.05 5.51
CA THR A 72 -31.44 3.45 4.09
C THR A 72 -32.74 3.14 3.38
N ILE A 73 -33.26 1.91 3.58
CA ILE A 73 -34.53 1.48 3.03
C ILE A 73 -35.64 2.42 3.52
N VAL A 74 -35.71 2.64 4.84
CA VAL A 74 -36.73 3.53 5.45
C VAL A 74 -36.62 4.95 4.90
N SER A 75 -35.42 5.52 4.79
CA SER A 75 -35.19 6.86 4.24
C SER A 75 -35.65 6.98 2.78
N PHE A 76 -35.41 5.98 1.94
CA PHE A 76 -35.88 5.98 0.55
C PHE A 76 -37.41 5.94 0.43
N PHE A 77 -38.09 5.21 1.32
CA PHE A 77 -39.55 5.15 1.31
C PHE A 77 -40.20 6.44 1.81
N LEU A 78 -39.58 7.12 2.76
CA LEU A 78 -40.17 8.29 3.43
C LEU A 78 -39.97 9.59 2.64
N ASP A 79 -38.77 9.81 2.13
CA ASP A 79 -38.45 11.04 1.42
C ASP A 79 -37.44 10.77 0.31
N GLN A 80 -38.00 10.40 -0.85
CA GLN A 80 -37.26 10.13 -2.08
C GLN A 80 -36.42 11.33 -2.55
N SER A 81 -36.74 12.55 -2.08
CA SER A 81 -35.99 13.76 -2.46
C SER A 81 -34.85 14.14 -1.53
N SER A 82 -34.82 13.59 -0.31
CA SER A 82 -33.91 14.06 0.74
C SER A 82 -32.43 13.78 0.48
N GLY A 83 -32.07 12.95 -0.50
CA GLY A 83 -30.68 12.58 -0.80
C GLY A 83 -29.98 11.75 0.29
N TYR A 84 -30.56 11.63 1.49
CA TYR A 84 -29.98 10.89 2.63
C TYR A 84 -29.78 9.41 2.33
N GLY A 85 -30.71 8.79 1.58
CA GLY A 85 -30.59 7.39 1.19
C GLY A 85 -29.30 7.12 0.41
N ILE A 86 -28.94 8.02 -0.51
CA ILE A 86 -27.71 7.92 -1.31
C ILE A 86 -26.50 7.91 -0.39
N GLY A 87 -26.49 8.82 0.57
CA GLY A 87 -25.40 8.93 1.50
C GLY A 87 -25.25 7.69 2.37
N GLN A 88 -26.35 7.19 2.93
CA GLN A 88 -26.29 6.00 3.78
C GLN A 88 -25.77 4.78 3.02
N VAL A 89 -26.10 4.60 1.73
CA VAL A 89 -25.51 3.55 0.87
C VAL A 89 -23.99 3.67 0.80
N ILE A 90 -23.49 4.87 0.61
CA ILE A 90 -22.06 5.13 0.56
C ILE A 90 -21.39 4.76 1.89
N ILE A 91 -21.97 5.17 3.03
CA ILE A 91 -21.47 4.79 4.37
C ILE A 91 -21.50 3.27 4.56
N ILE A 92 -22.54 2.58 4.10
CA ILE A 92 -22.66 1.12 4.16
C ILE A 92 -21.50 0.45 3.43
N VAL A 93 -21.17 0.93 2.22
CA VAL A 93 -20.05 0.39 1.43
C VAL A 93 -18.73 0.59 2.17
N LEU A 94 -18.48 1.79 2.69
CA LEU A 94 -17.25 2.09 3.44
C LEU A 94 -17.10 1.26 4.71
N LEU A 95 -18.16 1.16 5.53
CA LEU A 95 -18.15 0.34 6.74
C LEU A 95 -17.97 -1.15 6.41
N SER A 96 -18.62 -1.62 5.36
CA SER A 96 -18.51 -3.01 4.93
C SER A 96 -17.11 -3.35 4.40
N GLN A 97 -16.47 -2.42 3.69
CA GLN A 97 -15.06 -2.51 3.30
C GLN A 97 -14.17 -2.58 4.54
N LYS A 98 -14.33 -1.63 5.46
CA LYS A 98 -13.55 -1.55 6.69
C LYS A 98 -13.66 -2.81 7.56
N TYR A 99 -14.87 -3.36 7.70
CA TYR A 99 -15.09 -4.59 8.47
C TYR A 99 -14.65 -5.86 7.77
N GLY A 100 -14.10 -5.74 6.55
CA GLY A 100 -13.56 -6.84 5.80
C GLY A 100 -14.62 -7.80 5.27
N PHE A 101 -15.90 -7.40 5.24
CA PHE A 101 -16.96 -8.18 4.58
C PHE A 101 -16.62 -8.43 3.10
N PHE A 102 -15.76 -7.59 2.53
CA PHE A 102 -15.41 -7.64 1.13
C PHE A 102 -14.10 -8.38 0.77
N LYS A 103 -13.36 -8.96 1.73
CA LYS A 103 -12.01 -9.53 1.50
C LYS A 103 -11.89 -10.62 0.41
N LYS A 104 -12.93 -11.44 0.15
CA LYS A 104 -12.78 -12.62 -0.74
C LYS A 104 -12.80 -12.33 -2.26
N ASN A 105 -13.68 -11.44 -2.76
CA ASN A 105 -13.88 -11.20 -4.21
C ASN A 105 -14.03 -9.69 -4.51
N MET A 106 -12.93 -8.93 -4.60
CA MET A 106 -12.94 -7.46 -4.66
C MET A 106 -13.66 -6.89 -5.91
N LEU A 107 -13.48 -7.52 -7.08
CA LEU A 107 -13.95 -7.03 -8.37
C LEU A 107 -15.49 -7.06 -8.51
N ILE A 108 -16.13 -8.18 -8.17
CA ILE A 108 -17.59 -8.33 -8.16
C ILE A 108 -18.24 -7.28 -7.23
N LYS A 109 -17.53 -6.86 -6.18
CA LYS A 109 -18.03 -5.97 -5.13
C LYS A 109 -17.92 -4.50 -5.50
N VAL A 110 -16.86 -4.13 -6.24
CA VAL A 110 -16.77 -2.81 -6.88
C VAL A 110 -17.86 -2.68 -7.94
N ILE A 111 -18.07 -3.72 -8.77
CA ILE A 111 -19.16 -3.73 -9.75
C ILE A 111 -20.50 -3.55 -9.04
N LEU A 112 -20.80 -4.33 -7.99
CA LEU A 112 -22.06 -4.20 -7.27
C LEU A 112 -22.24 -2.79 -6.69
N SER A 113 -21.21 -2.22 -6.05
CA SER A 113 -21.26 -0.87 -5.48
C SER A 113 -21.49 0.22 -6.54
N VAL A 114 -20.84 0.09 -7.71
CA VAL A 114 -21.01 1.01 -8.84
C VAL A 114 -22.41 0.86 -9.44
N LEU A 115 -22.92 -0.36 -9.57
CA LEU A 115 -24.28 -0.62 -10.08
C LEU A 115 -25.35 -0.08 -9.13
N THR A 116 -25.17 -0.21 -7.82
CA THR A 116 -26.06 0.39 -6.81
C THR A 116 -26.00 1.92 -6.90
N PHE A 117 -24.81 2.52 -7.03
CA PHE A 117 -24.64 3.96 -7.19
C PHE A 117 -25.32 4.48 -8.47
N ILE A 118 -25.12 3.82 -9.60
CA ILE A 118 -25.76 4.16 -10.88
C ILE A 118 -27.28 4.04 -10.76
N SER A 119 -27.79 2.94 -10.17
CA SER A 119 -29.22 2.73 -9.98
C SER A 119 -29.85 3.85 -9.15
N ILE A 120 -29.15 4.31 -8.11
CA ILE A 120 -29.58 5.42 -7.26
C ILE A 120 -29.57 6.74 -8.01
N VAL A 121 -28.51 7.06 -8.76
CA VAL A 121 -28.43 8.28 -9.58
C VAL A 121 -29.56 8.30 -10.61
N VAL A 122 -29.82 7.17 -11.27
CA VAL A 122 -30.90 7.02 -12.25
C VAL A 122 -32.27 7.24 -11.59
N ILE A 123 -32.51 6.65 -10.41
CA ILE A 123 -33.74 6.90 -9.64
C ILE A 123 -33.85 8.37 -9.25
N THR A 124 -32.78 9.01 -8.78
CA THR A 124 -32.81 10.44 -8.41
C THR A 124 -33.10 11.34 -9.61
N VAL A 125 -32.55 11.04 -10.79
CA VAL A 125 -32.77 11.81 -12.03
C VAL A 125 -34.17 11.59 -12.60
N LEU A 126 -34.69 10.36 -12.54
CA LEU A 126 -36.03 10.05 -13.06
C LEU A 126 -37.14 10.68 -12.23
N PHE A 127 -36.91 10.95 -10.93
CA PHE A 127 -37.99 11.27 -10.00
C PHE A 127 -38.19 12.75 -9.64
N LYS A 128 -37.33 13.73 -9.99
CA LYS A 128 -37.67 15.16 -9.71
C LYS A 128 -37.19 16.25 -10.68
N LYS A 129 -38.17 17.08 -11.09
CA LYS A 129 -38.09 18.52 -11.43
C LYS A 129 -38.09 19.32 -10.11
N GLU A 130 -36.96 19.88 -9.66
CA GLU A 130 -36.86 21.17 -8.93
C GLU A 130 -35.43 21.48 -8.41
N ILE A 131 -35.22 22.76 -8.07
CA ILE A 131 -34.02 23.59 -8.23
C ILE A 131 -33.08 23.59 -7.00
N LEU A 132 -31.77 23.44 -7.27
CA LEU A 132 -30.54 23.75 -6.49
C LEU A 132 -30.43 23.50 -4.97
N PHE A 133 -31.44 23.78 -4.13
CA PHE A 133 -31.32 23.65 -2.66
C PHE A 133 -31.30 22.18 -2.18
N ASN A 134 -31.85 21.25 -2.97
CA ASN A 134 -31.75 19.81 -2.70
C ASN A 134 -30.37 19.20 -3.01
N ILE A 135 -29.43 19.97 -3.57
CA ILE A 135 -28.11 19.48 -3.99
C ILE A 135 -27.06 19.60 -2.86
N LEU A 136 -27.31 20.46 -1.87
CA LEU A 136 -26.35 20.71 -0.78
C LEU A 136 -26.11 19.48 0.13
N PRO A 137 -27.14 18.73 0.59
CA PRO A 137 -26.91 17.52 1.38
C PRO A 137 -26.11 16.44 0.61
N PRO A 138 -26.39 16.14 -0.67
CA PRO A 138 -25.54 15.26 -1.50
C PRO A 138 -24.08 15.70 -1.61
N ILE A 139 -23.80 17.00 -1.76
CA ILE A 139 -22.41 17.52 -1.86
C ILE A 139 -21.67 17.34 -0.54
N LEU A 140 -22.29 17.72 0.59
CA LEU A 140 -21.70 17.50 1.92
C LEU A 140 -21.43 16.01 2.15
N PHE A 141 -22.32 15.15 1.68
CA PHE A 141 -22.14 13.72 1.75
C PHE A 141 -20.95 13.23 0.92
N LEU A 142 -20.77 13.76 -0.29
CA LEU A 142 -19.61 13.48 -1.15
C LEU A 142 -18.30 13.91 -0.51
N ILE A 143 -18.26 15.05 0.18
CA ILE A 143 -17.08 15.53 0.90
C ILE A 143 -16.76 14.59 2.08
N VAL A 144 -17.77 14.26 2.90
CA VAL A 144 -17.61 13.32 4.02
C VAL A 144 -17.18 11.94 3.52
N PHE A 145 -17.70 11.50 2.38
CA PHE A 145 -17.30 10.27 1.72
C PHE A 145 -15.83 10.30 1.28
N GLY A 146 -15.42 11.34 0.55
CA GLY A 146 -14.04 11.50 0.11
C GLY A 146 -13.07 11.48 1.29
N ALA A 147 -13.38 12.22 2.36
CA ALA A 147 -12.60 12.22 3.59
C ALA A 147 -12.53 10.83 4.25
N SER A 148 -13.68 10.14 4.34
CA SER A 148 -13.77 8.80 4.93
C SER A 148 -13.00 7.76 4.11
N PHE A 149 -13.05 7.85 2.77
CA PHE A 149 -12.31 6.97 1.86
C PHE A 149 -10.80 7.15 2.01
N ILE A 150 -10.33 8.41 2.07
CA ILE A 150 -8.92 8.73 2.34
C ILE A 150 -8.48 8.13 3.68
N ILE A 151 -9.27 8.30 4.74
CA ILE A 151 -8.96 7.75 6.07
C ILE A 151 -8.87 6.22 6.04
N ILE A 152 -9.79 5.54 5.37
CA ILE A 152 -9.78 4.06 5.26
C ILE A 152 -8.55 3.58 4.49
N LYS A 153 -8.24 4.23 3.35
CA LYS A 153 -7.11 3.83 2.51
C LYS A 153 -5.76 4.24 3.08
N TYR A 154 -5.72 5.24 3.95
CA TYR A 154 -4.50 5.68 4.62
C TYR A 154 -3.78 4.52 5.32
N GLU A 155 -4.51 3.65 6.04
CA GLU A 155 -3.86 2.51 6.72
C GLU A 155 -3.21 1.53 5.74
N GLU A 156 -3.88 1.24 4.62
CA GLU A 156 -3.35 0.35 3.59
C GLU A 156 -2.11 0.96 2.93
N ILE A 157 -2.16 2.25 2.61
CA ILE A 157 -1.05 3.02 2.05
C ILE A 157 0.15 2.99 2.99
N GLN A 158 -0.05 3.21 4.29
CA GLN A 158 1.02 3.16 5.28
C GLN A 158 1.69 1.78 5.37
N VAL A 159 0.92 0.70 5.21
CA VAL A 159 1.47 -0.66 5.16
C VAL A 159 2.34 -0.85 3.91
N TYR A 160 1.87 -0.40 2.74
CA TYR A 160 2.67 -0.47 1.50
C TYR A 160 3.95 0.35 1.59
N LEU A 161 3.89 1.58 2.13
CA LEU A 161 5.04 2.45 2.33
C LEU A 161 6.09 1.81 3.27
N LYS A 162 5.65 1.20 4.38
CA LYS A 162 6.55 0.50 5.30
C LYS A 162 7.21 -0.71 4.64
N LYS A 163 6.46 -1.47 3.83
CA LYS A 163 7.01 -2.62 3.08
C LYS A 163 8.05 -2.16 2.05
N GLU A 164 7.80 -1.05 1.37
CA GLU A 164 8.75 -0.45 0.43
C GLU A 164 10.05 -0.02 1.13
N GLN A 165 9.96 0.59 2.31
CA GLN A 165 11.13 0.97 3.11
C GLN A 165 11.99 -0.24 3.51
N LEU A 166 11.36 -1.31 4.03
CA LEU A 166 12.06 -2.55 4.38
C LEU A 166 12.77 -3.17 3.18
N LEU A 167 12.10 -3.19 2.02
CA LEU A 167 12.71 -3.70 0.78
C LEU A 167 13.92 -2.86 0.35
N LYS A 168 13.84 -1.53 0.48
CA LYS A 168 14.96 -0.63 0.18
C LYS A 168 16.15 -0.88 1.10
N GLU A 169 15.92 -1.12 2.39
CA GLU A 169 16.98 -1.47 3.35
C GLU A 169 17.65 -2.81 3.02
N GLU A 170 16.86 -3.83 2.63
CA GLU A 170 17.40 -5.12 2.19
C GLU A 170 18.24 -5.00 0.92
N ILE A 171 17.76 -4.25 -0.07
CA ILE A 171 18.52 -3.97 -1.30
C ILE A 171 19.82 -3.22 -0.97
N PHE A 172 19.78 -2.26 -0.06
CA PHE A 172 20.97 -1.52 0.37
C PHE A 172 22.01 -2.46 1.02
N LYS A 173 21.58 -3.35 1.92
CA LYS A 173 22.48 -4.34 2.55
C LYS A 173 23.07 -5.32 1.53
N LEU A 174 22.26 -5.79 0.58
CA LEU A 174 22.73 -6.67 -0.49
C LEU A 174 23.77 -5.97 -1.37
N LYS A 175 23.52 -4.71 -1.75
CA LYS A 175 24.50 -3.90 -2.49
C LYS A 175 25.81 -3.74 -1.73
N HIS A 176 25.75 -3.50 -0.42
CA HIS A 176 26.95 -3.40 0.41
C HIS A 176 27.74 -4.72 0.43
N LYS A 177 27.06 -5.85 0.66
CA LYS A 177 27.68 -7.17 0.63
C LYS A 177 28.31 -7.50 -0.73
N ILE A 178 27.64 -7.15 -1.81
CA ILE A 178 28.19 -7.33 -3.16
C ILE A 178 29.44 -6.46 -3.35
N LYS A 179 29.48 -5.24 -2.79
CA LYS A 179 30.65 -4.37 -2.85
C LYS A 179 31.82 -4.95 -2.03
N GLU A 180 31.57 -5.49 -0.84
CA GLU A 180 32.58 -6.19 -0.03
C GLU A 180 33.10 -7.45 -0.72
N ILE A 181 32.23 -8.20 -1.41
CA ILE A 181 32.65 -9.41 -2.17
C ILE A 181 33.43 -9.04 -3.44
N ASN A 182 33.13 -7.88 -4.03
CA ASN A 182 33.80 -7.37 -5.23
C ASN A 182 34.91 -6.35 -4.90
N GLU A 183 35.52 -6.44 -3.71
CA GLU A 183 36.74 -5.70 -3.43
C GLU A 183 37.84 -6.24 -4.36
N PHE A 184 38.03 -5.54 -5.48
CA PHE A 184 39.14 -5.80 -6.39
C PHE A 184 40.42 -5.66 -5.58
N VAL A 185 41.22 -6.72 -5.60
CA VAL A 185 42.50 -6.71 -4.90
C VAL A 185 43.47 -5.90 -5.75
N ASP A 186 44.01 -4.81 -5.20
CA ASP A 186 45.12 -4.10 -5.83
C ASP A 186 46.36 -5.03 -5.82
N PRO A 187 46.83 -5.48 -6.99
CA PRO A 187 47.95 -6.40 -7.04
C PRO A 187 49.27 -5.76 -6.54
N VAL A 188 49.38 -4.43 -6.59
CA VAL A 188 50.57 -3.70 -6.10
C VAL A 188 50.57 -3.67 -4.57
N GLU A 189 49.43 -3.37 -3.93
CA GLU A 189 49.31 -3.40 -2.47
C GLU A 189 49.54 -4.81 -1.89
N SER A 190 49.22 -5.84 -2.67
CA SER A 190 49.46 -7.25 -2.32
C SER A 190 50.93 -7.69 -2.41
N GLY A 191 51.85 -6.76 -2.72
CA GLY A 191 53.30 -7.03 -2.75
C GLY A 191 53.75 -7.88 -3.93
N LEU A 192 53.05 -7.81 -5.08
CA LEU A 192 53.53 -8.44 -6.30
C LEU A 192 54.77 -7.70 -6.83
N SER A 193 55.76 -8.48 -7.24
CA SER A 193 56.91 -7.95 -7.98
C SER A 193 56.51 -7.51 -9.38
N GLN A 194 57.35 -6.68 -10.03
CA GLN A 194 57.12 -6.26 -11.41
C GLN A 194 56.97 -7.45 -12.37
N THR A 195 57.74 -8.52 -12.19
CA THR A 195 57.63 -9.73 -13.02
C THR A 195 56.31 -10.46 -12.79
N GLU A 196 55.83 -10.52 -11.54
CA GLU A 196 54.54 -11.12 -11.20
C GLU A 196 53.36 -10.29 -11.75
N LEU A 197 53.48 -8.95 -11.74
CA LEU A 197 52.50 -8.06 -12.37
C LEU A 197 52.38 -8.30 -13.87
N LEU A 198 53.49 -8.46 -14.59
CA LEU A 198 53.47 -8.76 -16.04
C LEU A 198 52.81 -10.12 -16.36
N VAL A 199 53.07 -11.13 -15.51
CA VAL A 199 52.41 -12.44 -15.61
C VAL A 199 50.90 -12.29 -15.38
N LEU A 200 50.51 -11.55 -14.34
CA LEU A 200 49.11 -11.32 -13.98
C LEU A 200 48.36 -10.50 -15.04
N GLU A 201 48.98 -9.48 -15.60
CA GLU A 201 48.41 -8.67 -16.69
C GLU A 201 48.12 -9.53 -17.91
N SER A 202 49.11 -10.29 -18.37
CA SER A 202 48.96 -11.19 -19.52
C SER A 202 47.87 -12.24 -19.28
N LEU A 203 47.82 -12.76 -18.05
CA LEU A 203 46.79 -13.69 -17.61
C LEU A 203 45.38 -13.08 -17.64
N CYS A 204 45.21 -11.85 -17.16
CA CYS A 204 43.90 -11.18 -17.11
C CYS A 204 43.42 -10.73 -18.50
N LYS A 205 44.33 -10.18 -19.33
CA LYS A 205 43.99 -9.65 -20.67
C LYS A 205 43.72 -10.76 -21.69
N TYR A 206 44.59 -11.77 -21.74
CA TYR A 206 44.58 -12.76 -22.84
C TYR A 206 44.08 -14.15 -22.41
N LYS A 207 43.92 -14.42 -21.11
CA LYS A 207 43.52 -15.73 -20.57
C LYS A 207 44.42 -16.88 -21.05
N GLU A 208 45.69 -16.57 -21.29
CA GLU A 208 46.71 -17.46 -21.83
C GLU A 208 46.97 -18.69 -20.96
N THR A 209 47.53 -19.76 -21.53
CA THR A 209 48.02 -20.92 -20.76
C THR A 209 49.42 -20.67 -20.20
N ASN A 210 49.97 -21.59 -19.40
CA ASN A 210 51.35 -21.46 -18.89
C ASN A 210 52.38 -21.48 -20.03
N GLN A 211 52.13 -22.27 -21.07
CA GLN A 211 52.99 -22.39 -22.23
C GLN A 211 52.98 -21.09 -23.05
N ASP A 212 51.82 -20.47 -23.23
CA ASP A 212 51.69 -19.18 -23.94
C ASP A 212 52.38 -18.06 -23.17
N LEU A 213 52.16 -17.99 -21.84
CA LEU A 213 52.84 -17.03 -20.96
C LEU A 213 54.36 -17.20 -20.98
N ALA A 214 54.84 -18.44 -20.97
CA ALA A 214 56.27 -18.77 -21.04
C ALA A 214 56.89 -18.25 -22.35
N THR A 215 56.18 -18.44 -23.46
CA THR A 215 56.57 -17.96 -24.78
C THR A 215 56.57 -16.43 -24.84
N ARG A 216 55.48 -15.79 -24.39
CA ARG A 216 55.31 -14.33 -24.42
C ARG A 216 56.34 -13.59 -23.56
N LEU A 217 56.59 -14.09 -22.35
CA LEU A 217 57.48 -13.45 -21.38
C LEU A 217 58.94 -13.92 -21.47
N VAL A 218 59.25 -14.81 -22.43
CA VAL A 218 60.58 -15.40 -22.63
C VAL A 218 61.11 -16.02 -21.34
N LYS A 219 60.29 -16.87 -20.71
CA LYS A 219 60.59 -17.60 -19.47
C LYS A 219 60.31 -19.09 -19.65
N SER A 220 60.91 -19.94 -18.82
CA SER A 220 60.54 -21.35 -18.80
C SER A 220 59.12 -21.53 -18.24
N GLU A 221 58.39 -22.55 -18.72
CA GLU A 221 57.06 -22.87 -18.19
C GLU A 221 57.11 -23.18 -16.68
N HIS A 222 58.20 -23.81 -16.22
CA HIS A 222 58.43 -24.06 -14.80
C HIS A 222 58.49 -22.75 -13.99
N THR A 223 59.20 -21.74 -14.51
CA THR A 223 59.28 -20.40 -13.90
C THR A 223 57.90 -19.73 -13.85
N ILE A 224 57.11 -19.81 -14.93
CA ILE A 224 55.74 -19.28 -14.94
C ILE A 224 54.86 -19.97 -13.90
N LYS A 225 54.93 -21.29 -13.79
CA LYS A 225 54.18 -22.05 -12.78
C LYS A 225 54.54 -21.59 -11.36
N SER A 226 55.82 -21.31 -11.10
CA SER A 226 56.26 -20.75 -9.82
C SER A 226 55.71 -19.34 -9.58
N HIS A 227 55.76 -18.45 -10.59
CA HIS A 227 55.20 -17.11 -10.47
C HIS A 227 53.69 -17.14 -10.21
N ILE A 228 52.93 -17.96 -10.93
CA ILE A 228 51.48 -18.11 -10.71
C ILE A 228 51.20 -18.61 -9.29
N LYS A 229 51.95 -19.60 -8.79
CA LYS A 229 51.80 -20.07 -7.41
C LYS A 229 52.05 -18.96 -6.39
N ASN A 230 53.09 -18.15 -6.58
CA ASN A 230 53.39 -17.03 -5.69
C ASN A 230 52.31 -15.94 -5.75
N ILE A 231 51.81 -15.63 -6.95
CA ILE A 231 50.71 -14.67 -7.15
C ILE A 231 49.45 -15.15 -6.43
N LEU A 232 49.06 -16.42 -6.61
CA LEU A 232 47.90 -17.01 -5.93
C LEU A 232 48.02 -16.86 -4.40
N ASN A 233 49.20 -17.17 -3.85
CA ASN A 233 49.46 -17.02 -2.42
C ASN A 233 49.41 -15.57 -1.93
N LYS A 234 49.96 -14.62 -2.70
CA LYS A 234 49.99 -13.19 -2.34
C LYS A 234 48.61 -12.54 -2.41
N ILE A 235 47.83 -12.88 -3.45
CA ILE A 235 46.47 -12.36 -3.65
C ILE A 235 45.44 -13.09 -2.78
N GLY A 236 45.77 -14.28 -2.27
CA GLY A 236 44.83 -15.12 -1.52
C GLY A 236 43.80 -15.84 -2.41
N ALA A 237 44.12 -16.05 -3.69
CA ALA A 237 43.27 -16.78 -4.61
C ALA A 237 43.56 -18.29 -4.58
N GLU A 238 42.51 -19.11 -4.56
CA GLU A 238 42.62 -20.58 -4.52
C GLU A 238 43.00 -21.17 -5.88
N ASN A 239 42.59 -20.51 -6.96
CA ASN A 239 42.80 -20.99 -8.32
C ASN A 239 42.93 -19.86 -9.34
N ARG A 240 43.39 -20.22 -10.56
CA ARG A 240 43.62 -19.30 -11.67
C ARG A 240 42.38 -18.48 -12.05
N TYR A 241 41.19 -19.08 -12.00
CA TYR A 241 39.94 -18.40 -12.38
C TYR A 241 39.56 -17.35 -11.35
N GLN A 242 39.66 -17.67 -10.07
CA GLN A 242 39.43 -16.73 -8.98
C GLN A 242 40.44 -15.57 -9.02
N LEU A 243 41.71 -15.87 -9.33
CA LEU A 243 42.75 -14.84 -9.51
C LEU A 243 42.38 -13.85 -10.63
N ILE A 244 41.93 -14.34 -11.78
CA ILE A 244 41.46 -13.49 -12.88
C ILE A 244 40.25 -12.67 -12.42
N ASP A 245 39.31 -13.27 -11.71
CA ASP A 245 38.08 -12.59 -11.29
C ASP A 245 38.34 -11.45 -10.29
N LEU A 246 39.26 -11.65 -9.34
CA LEU A 246 39.68 -10.66 -8.34
C LEU A 246 40.49 -9.50 -8.95
N CYS A 247 41.29 -9.77 -9.99
CA CYS A 247 42.21 -8.78 -10.56
C CYS A 247 41.76 -8.20 -11.91
N LYS A 248 40.67 -8.70 -12.53
CA LYS A 248 40.20 -8.23 -13.84
C LYS A 248 40.00 -6.71 -13.88
N GLY A 249 39.47 -6.13 -12.80
CA GLY A 249 39.16 -4.70 -12.70
C GLY A 249 40.39 -3.80 -12.76
N TYR A 250 41.57 -4.29 -12.35
CA TYR A 250 42.81 -3.52 -12.33
C TYR A 250 43.38 -3.29 -13.76
N PHE A 251 43.21 -4.27 -14.65
CA PHE A 251 43.81 -4.26 -15.99
C PHE A 251 42.84 -3.89 -17.13
N THR A 252 41.54 -3.70 -16.84
CA THR A 252 40.51 -3.29 -17.81
C THR A 252 40.38 -1.77 -18.00
N THR A 253 41.29 -0.96 -17.46
CA THR A 253 41.23 0.51 -17.52
C THR A 253 41.81 1.10 -18.81
N GLU A 254 41.39 0.59 -19.97
CA GLU A 254 41.57 1.22 -21.30
C GLU A 254 40.25 1.24 -22.09
#